data_AF-A0A1S3W754-F1
#
_entry.id   AF-A0A1S3W754-F1
#
_cell.length_a   1.000
_cell.length_b   1.000
_cell.length_c   1.000
_cell.angle_alpha   90.00
_cell.angle_beta   90.00
_cell.angle_gamma   90.00
#
_symmetry.space_group_name_H-M   'P 1'
#
loop_
_entity.id
_entity.type
_entity.pdbx_description
1 polymer ?
#
loop_
_entity_poly.entity_id
_entity_poly.type
_entity_poly.pdbx_seq_one_letter_code
_entity_poly.pdbx_strand_id
1 'polypeptide(L)'
;MDKYYQEFEDTEENKLTYTSIFNEYISLVEKYIEEQLLERIPGFDMAAFTTTLQHHKDEVAGDIFDMLLTFTDFLAFKEMFLDYRAEKEGRGPDLSSGLVVTSLCKSSSVSASQNNLRP
;
A
#
# COMPACT_ATOMS: atom_id res chain seq x y z
N MET A 1 -5.33 9.54 -7.70
CA MET A 1 -6.47 8.68 -8.08
C MET A 1 -7.75 9.47 -8.36
N ASP A 2 -8.26 10.30 -7.43
CA ASP A 2 -9.52 11.06 -7.59
C ASP A 2 -9.67 11.86 -8.90
N LYS A 3 -8.56 12.40 -9.42
CA LYS A 3 -8.55 13.21 -10.64
C LYS A 3 -8.91 12.41 -11.91
N TYR A 4 -8.60 11.12 -11.95
CA TYR A 4 -8.59 10.34 -13.20
C TYR A 4 -9.33 8.99 -13.13
N TYR A 5 -9.92 8.61 -12.00
CA TYR A 5 -10.51 7.28 -11.84
C TYR A 5 -11.60 6.94 -12.87
N GLN A 6 -12.30 7.93 -13.42
CA GLN A 6 -13.33 7.73 -14.45
C GLN A 6 -12.75 7.42 -15.83
N GLU A 7 -11.47 7.75 -16.07
CA GLU A 7 -10.82 7.46 -17.35
C GLU A 7 -10.54 5.97 -17.53
N PHE A 8 -10.36 5.24 -16.43
CA PHE A 8 -9.96 3.83 -16.43
C PHE A 8 -11.15 2.89 -16.64
N GLU A 9 -11.02 2.01 -17.62
CA GLU A 9 -11.99 1.00 -18.02
C GLU A 9 -11.44 -0.41 -17.84
N ASP A 10 -12.32 -1.30 -17.37
CA ASP A 10 -12.04 -2.73 -17.16
C ASP A 10 -12.17 -3.49 -18.48
N THR A 11 -11.27 -3.17 -19.41
CA THR A 11 -11.14 -3.80 -20.73
C THR A 11 -9.67 -4.11 -20.99
N GLU A 12 -9.38 -5.14 -21.80
CA GLU A 12 -8.00 -5.47 -22.18
C GLU A 12 -7.33 -4.33 -22.95
N GLU A 13 -8.08 -3.63 -23.80
CA GLU A 13 -7.59 -2.47 -24.57
C GLU A 13 -7.29 -1.27 -23.64
N ASN A 14 -6.14 -0.63 -23.88
CA ASN A 14 -5.67 0.52 -23.10
C ASN A 14 -5.86 1.82 -23.88
N LYS A 15 -6.39 2.86 -23.22
CA LYS A 15 -6.51 4.20 -23.79
C LYS A 15 -5.13 4.86 -23.88
N LEU A 16 -4.90 5.64 -24.94
CA LEU A 16 -3.66 6.42 -25.10
C LEU A 16 -3.42 7.41 -23.94
N THR A 17 -4.51 7.90 -23.32
CA THR A 17 -4.44 8.79 -22.15
C THR A 17 -3.82 8.12 -20.92
N TYR A 18 -3.87 6.79 -20.82
CA TYR A 18 -3.28 6.06 -19.69
C TYR A 18 -1.77 6.29 -19.59
N THR A 19 -1.06 6.38 -20.72
CA THR A 19 0.38 6.65 -20.74
C THR A 19 0.70 8.01 -20.12
N SER A 20 -0.07 9.05 -20.45
CA SER A 20 0.13 10.39 -19.89
C SER A 20 -0.14 10.42 -18.39
N ILE A 21 -1.21 9.75 -17.94
CA ILE A 21 -1.58 9.68 -16.52
C ILE A 21 -0.54 8.85 -15.74
N PHE A 22 -0.05 7.76 -16.32
CA PHE A 22 0.98 6.92 -15.73
C PHE A 22 2.29 7.70 -15.56
N ASN A 23 2.73 8.46 -16.57
CA ASN A 23 3.92 9.30 -16.45
C ASN A 23 3.75 10.38 -15.36
N GLU A 24 2.57 11.01 -15.25
CA GLU A 24 2.27 11.96 -14.16
C GLU A 24 2.38 11.27 -12.79
N TYR A 25 1.90 10.04 -12.66
CA TYR A 25 2.02 9.24 -11.44
C TYR A 25 3.47 8.88 -11.11
N ILE A 26 4.25 8.40 -12.08
CA ILE A 26 5.67 8.07 -11.88
C ILE A 26 6.44 9.30 -11.41
N SER A 27 6.28 10.44 -12.08
CA SER A 27 6.94 11.67 -11.68
C SER A 27 6.52 12.14 -10.27
N LEU A 28 5.26 11.92 -9.88
CA LEU A 28 4.80 12.24 -8.53
C LEU A 28 5.46 11.36 -7.47
N VAL A 29 5.53 10.05 -7.70
CA VAL A 29 6.14 9.09 -6.77
C VAL A 29 7.64 9.32 -6.67
N GLU A 30 8.34 9.45 -7.80
CA GLU A 30 9.78 9.72 -7.84
C GLU A 30 10.13 11.00 -7.07
N LYS A 31 9.41 12.09 -7.35
CA LYS A 31 9.61 13.37 -6.67
C LYS A 31 9.35 13.26 -5.17
N TYR A 32 8.29 12.57 -4.76
CA TYR A 32 8.00 12.38 -3.33
C TYR A 32 9.12 11.61 -2.63
N ILE A 33 9.63 10.54 -3.24
CA ILE A 33 10.75 9.77 -2.67
C ILE A 33 11.99 10.65 -2.53
N GLU A 34 12.34 11.40 -3.57
CA GLU A 34 13.48 12.31 -3.56
C GLU A 34 13.36 13.37 -2.46
N GLU A 35 12.21 14.07 -2.37
CA GLU A 35 11.95 15.08 -1.35
C GLU A 35 12.07 14.49 0.07
N GLN A 36 11.48 13.32 0.31
CA GLN A 36 11.52 12.66 1.62
C GLN A 36 12.92 12.22 2.05
N LEU A 37 13.80 11.89 1.09
CA LEU A 37 15.20 11.54 1.34
C LEU A 37 16.04 12.79 1.59
N LEU A 38 15.86 13.84 0.80
CA LEU A 38 16.51 15.14 0.98
C LEU A 38 16.20 15.76 2.35
N GLU A 39 14.94 15.66 2.80
CA GLU A 39 14.52 16.18 4.10
C GLU A 39 15.17 15.43 5.29
N ARG A 40 15.43 14.12 5.13
CA ARG A 40 15.94 13.27 6.22
C ARG A 40 17.46 13.16 6.23
N ILE A 41 18.11 13.33 5.09
CA ILE A 41 19.55 13.12 4.92
C ILE A 41 20.17 14.41 4.37
N PRO A 42 20.77 15.25 5.23
CA PRO A 42 21.44 16.47 4.79
C PRO A 42 22.56 16.17 3.79
N GLY A 43 22.55 16.87 2.65
CA GLY A 43 23.54 16.66 1.59
C GLY A 43 23.29 15.39 0.76
N PHE A 44 22.10 14.79 0.85
CA PHE A 44 21.71 13.70 -0.04
C PHE A 44 21.72 14.13 -1.50
N ASP A 45 22.25 13.25 -2.35
CA ASP A 45 22.30 13.43 -3.80
C ASP A 45 21.64 12.21 -4.45
N MET A 46 20.51 12.44 -5.11
CA MET A 46 19.72 11.38 -5.73
C MET A 46 20.44 10.73 -6.93
N ALA A 47 21.24 11.50 -7.68
CA ALA A 47 21.98 10.99 -8.83
C ALA A 47 23.14 10.09 -8.38
N ALA A 48 23.86 10.50 -7.33
CA ALA A 48 24.88 9.68 -6.70
C ALA A 48 24.25 8.40 -6.10
N PHE A 49 23.15 8.54 -5.37
CA PHE A 49 22.43 7.41 -4.78
C PHE A 49 22.02 6.39 -5.83
N THR A 50 21.31 6.79 -6.88
CA THR A 50 20.87 5.89 -7.95
C THR A 50 22.02 5.20 -8.69
N THR A 51 23.15 5.88 -8.88
CA THR A 51 24.36 5.28 -9.45
C THR A 51 24.91 4.18 -8.54
N THR A 52 25.10 4.48 -7.26
CA THR A 52 25.55 3.47 -6.27
C THR A 52 24.57 2.32 -6.18
N LEU A 53 23.27 2.62 -6.19
CA LEU A 53 22.19 1.65 -6.13
C LEU A 53 22.22 0.68 -7.32
N GLN A 54 22.55 1.15 -8.52
CA GLN A 54 22.71 0.31 -9.71
C GLN A 54 23.91 -0.63 -9.64
N HIS A 55 25.00 -0.20 -9.01
CA HIS A 55 26.22 -1.01 -8.85
C HIS A 55 26.10 -2.06 -7.74
N HIS A 56 25.29 -1.79 -6.71
CA HIS A 56 25.11 -2.66 -5.55
C HIS A 56 23.76 -3.39 -5.54
N LYS A 57 23.15 -3.60 -6.72
CA LYS A 57 21.82 -4.22 -6.86
C LYS A 57 21.69 -5.59 -6.19
N ASP A 58 22.78 -6.35 -6.13
CA ASP A 58 22.81 -7.70 -5.56
C ASP A 58 22.98 -7.72 -4.02
N GLU A 59 23.33 -6.58 -3.40
CA GLU A 59 23.62 -6.46 -1.96
C GLU A 59 22.45 -5.86 -1.16
N VAL A 60 21.54 -5.17 -1.83
CA VAL A 60 20.39 -4.49 -1.22
C VAL A 60 19.23 -5.47 -1.06
N ALA A 61 18.42 -5.28 -0.02
CA ALA A 61 17.25 -6.11 0.25
C ALA A 61 16.27 -6.09 -0.95
N GLY A 62 16.21 -7.21 -1.67
CA GLY A 62 15.46 -7.33 -2.93
C GLY A 62 13.97 -7.03 -2.77
N ASP A 63 13.39 -7.26 -1.60
CA ASP A 63 11.99 -6.97 -1.27
C ASP A 63 11.64 -5.47 -1.35
N ILE A 64 12.55 -4.58 -0.95
CA ILE A 64 12.37 -3.14 -1.07
C ILE A 64 12.36 -2.72 -2.54
N PHE A 65 13.23 -3.32 -3.35
CA PHE A 65 13.24 -3.03 -4.79
C PHE A 65 12.06 -3.61 -5.52
N ASP A 66 11.65 -4.83 -5.19
CA ASP A 66 10.45 -5.43 -5.76
C ASP A 66 9.24 -4.54 -5.45
N MET A 67 9.16 -4.00 -4.23
CA MET A 67 8.16 -3.00 -3.87
C MET A 67 8.27 -1.73 -4.73
N LEU A 68 9.46 -1.13 -4.87
CA LEU A 68 9.64 0.06 -5.71
C LEU A 68 9.31 -0.21 -7.19
N LEU A 69 9.63 -1.41 -7.68
CA LEU A 69 9.36 -1.85 -9.04
C LEU A 69 7.85 -1.96 -9.29
N THR A 70 7.06 -2.33 -8.28
CA THR A 70 5.58 -2.35 -8.41
C THR A 70 5.01 -0.98 -8.76
N PHE A 71 5.64 0.13 -8.36
CA PHE A 71 5.20 1.46 -8.77
C PHE A 71 5.41 1.71 -10.27
N THR A 72 6.36 1.03 -10.90
CA THR A 72 6.62 1.14 -12.34
C THR A 72 5.87 0.11 -13.18
N ASP A 73 5.09 -0.77 -12.55
CA ASP A 73 4.26 -1.75 -13.25
C ASP A 73 2.94 -1.10 -13.69
N PHE A 74 2.76 -0.97 -15.00
CA PHE A 74 1.56 -0.40 -15.59
C PHE A 74 0.29 -1.23 -15.30
N LEU A 75 0.40 -2.57 -15.27
CA LEU A 75 -0.75 -3.44 -15.01
C LEU A 75 -1.21 -3.26 -13.57
N ALA A 76 -0.29 -3.33 -12.60
CA ALA A 76 -0.62 -3.09 -11.20
C ALA A 76 -1.19 -1.67 -10.98
N PHE A 77 -0.64 -0.68 -11.68
CA PHE A 77 -1.15 0.68 -11.67
C PHE A 77 -2.59 0.80 -12.21
N LYS A 78 -2.91 0.11 -13.32
CA LYS A 78 -4.25 0.08 -13.90
C LYS A 78 -5.24 -0.59 -12.94
N GLU A 79 -4.89 -1.75 -12.40
CA GLU A 79 -5.71 -2.48 -11.43
C GLU A 79 -6.03 -1.60 -10.21
N MET A 80 -5.04 -0.90 -9.66
CA MET A 80 -5.25 0.04 -8.55
C MET A 80 -6.29 1.13 -8.89
N PHE A 81 -6.30 1.64 -10.12
CA PHE A 81 -7.30 2.62 -10.56
C PHE A 81 -8.71 2.01 -10.73
N LEU A 82 -8.79 0.76 -11.20
CA LEU A 82 -10.05 0.02 -11.33
C LEU A 82 -10.65 -0.30 -9.97
N ASP A 83 -9.84 -0.79 -9.03
CA ASP A 83 -10.23 -1.03 -7.64
C ASP A 83 -10.74 0.26 -6.99
N TYR A 84 -10.00 1.35 -7.14
CA TYR A 84 -10.39 2.66 -6.62
C TYR A 84 -11.72 3.14 -7.20
N ARG A 85 -11.93 2.95 -8.51
CA ARG A 85 -13.19 3.28 -9.17
C ARG A 85 -14.33 2.42 -8.63
N ALA A 86 -14.12 1.12 -8.49
CA ALA A 86 -15.13 0.20 -7.96
C ALA A 86 -15.54 0.60 -6.53
N GLU A 87 -14.57 0.96 -5.67
CA GLU A 87 -14.83 1.46 -4.33
C GLU A 87 -15.64 2.76 -4.34
N LYS A 88 -15.26 3.74 -5.17
CA LYS A 88 -16.00 5.01 -5.32
C LYS A 88 -17.42 4.84 -5.83
N GLU A 89 -17.65 3.85 -6.69
CA GLU A 89 -18.96 3.53 -7.25
C GLU A 89 -19.78 2.58 -6.36
N GLY A 90 -19.28 2.19 -5.18
CA GLY A 90 -19.96 1.30 -4.25
C GLY A 90 -20.04 -0.16 -4.73
N ARG A 91 -19.16 -0.55 -5.65
CA ARG A 91 -18.99 -1.91 -6.18
C ARG A 91 -17.83 -2.67 -5.51
N GLY A 92 -17.28 -2.10 -4.43
CA GLY A 92 -16.27 -2.77 -3.62
C GLY A 92 -16.78 -4.10 -3.03
N PRO A 93 -15.86 -4.97 -2.57
CA PRO A 93 -16.22 -6.27 -2.03
C PRO A 93 -17.19 -6.14 -0.84
N ASP A 94 -18.29 -6.91 -0.88
CA ASP A 94 -19.25 -6.97 0.23
C ASP A 94 -18.68 -7.83 1.37
N LEU A 95 -18.18 -7.16 2.42
CA LEU A 95 -17.61 -7.81 3.60
C LEU A 95 -18.65 -8.13 4.68
N SER A 96 -19.95 -7.89 4.42
CA SER A 96 -21.02 -8.07 5.41
C SER A 96 -21.11 -9.50 5.96
N SER A 97 -20.69 -10.49 5.18
CA SER A 97 -20.70 -11.92 5.56
C SER A 97 -19.40 -12.43 6.20
N GLY A 98 -18.28 -11.69 6.08
CA GLY A 98 -16.95 -12.14 6.50
C GLY A 98 -16.50 -11.65 7.88
N LEU A 99 -17.13 -10.59 8.42
CA LEU A 99 -16.75 -9.96 9.69
C LEU A 99 -17.86 -10.14 10.73
N VAL A 100 -17.65 -11.06 11.69
CA VAL A 100 -18.53 -11.20 12.85
C VAL A 100 -17.93 -10.47 14.05
N VAL A 101 -18.61 -9.41 14.50
CA VAL A 101 -18.27 -8.74 15.76
C VAL A 101 -18.90 -9.50 16.92
N THR A 102 -18.10 -10.26 17.67
CA THR A 102 -18.55 -10.89 18.92
C THR A 102 -18.01 -10.11 20.12
N SER A 103 -18.90 -9.77 21.05
CA SER A 103 -18.53 -9.09 22.29
C SER A 103 -17.76 -10.04 23.21
N LEU A 104 -16.61 -9.59 23.73
CA LEU A 104 -15.84 -10.36 24.71
C LEU A 104 -16.52 -10.26 26.07
N CYS A 105 -17.37 -11.23 26.41
CA CYS A 105 -17.94 -11.34 27.74
C CYS A 105 -16.84 -11.66 28.76
N LYS A 106 -16.56 -10.71 29.66
CA LYS A 106 -15.66 -10.87 30.80
C LYS A 106 -16.15 -12.05 31.65
N SER A 107 -15.38 -13.13 31.71
CA SER A 107 -15.61 -14.21 32.67
C SER A 107 -15.39 -13.65 34.08
N SER A 108 -16.46 -13.54 34.86
CA SER A 108 -16.37 -13.33 36.30
C SER A 108 -15.69 -14.56 36.91
N SER A 109 -14.42 -14.40 37.29
CA SER A 109 -13.72 -15.37 38.12
C SER A 109 -14.41 -15.45 39.48
N VAL A 110 -15.21 -16.50 39.69
CA VAL A 110 -15.68 -16.87 41.02
C VAL A 110 -14.46 -17.38 41.79
N SER A 111 -13.87 -16.52 42.62
CA SER A 111 -12.90 -16.93 43.63
C SER A 111 -13.63 -17.69 44.74
N ALA A 112 -13.61 -19.02 44.67
CA ALA A 112 -14.02 -19.87 45.79
C ALA A 112 -12.96 -19.78 46.91
N SER A 113 -13.19 -18.92 47.89
CA SER A 113 -12.48 -18.94 49.17
C SER A 113 -12.93 -20.17 49.97
N GLN A 114 -12.08 -21.19 50.11
CA GLN A 114 -12.23 -22.22 51.12
C GLN A 114 -11.26 -21.96 52.28
N ASN A 115 -11.84 -21.48 53.38
CA ASN A 115 -11.19 -21.29 54.67
C ASN A 115 -10.74 -22.64 55.26
N ASN A 116 -9.46 -22.75 55.56
CA ASN A 116 -8.89 -23.79 56.41
C ASN A 116 -9.16 -23.47 57.88
N LEU A 117 -9.95 -24.30 58.57
CA LEU A 117 -9.99 -24.35 60.04
C LEU A 117 -10.09 -25.82 60.49
N ARG A 118 -8.95 -26.34 60.96
CA ARG A 118 -8.82 -27.46 61.91
C ARG A 118 -8.62 -26.84 63.31
N PRO A 119 -8.88 -27.52 64.44
CA PRO A 119 -8.45 -28.89 64.75
C PRO A 119 -9.58 -29.92 64.84
#